data_AF-A0A7R8ZR36-F1
#
_entry.id   AF-A0A7R8ZR36-F1
#
_cell.length_a   1.000
_cell.length_b   1.000
_cell.length_c   1.000
_cell.angle_alpha   90.00
_cell.angle_beta   90.00
_cell.angle_gamma   90.00
#
_symmetry.space_group_name_H-M   'P 1'
#
loop_
_entity.id
_entity.type
_entity.pdbx_description
1 polymer ?
#
loop_
_entity_poly.entity_id
_entity_poly.type
_entity_poly.pdbx_seq_one_letter_code
_entity_poly.pdbx_strand_id
1 'polypeptide(L)'
;MDRVFRLQMSNISLADCERNSLTLEPSNVIKCVAKGKSEEKRPKKNLLQRDKQWATEEKRSQGERESTFPVNKAAFSCRNHIRVIQPMGDGSKLYVCGTNAHEPRDLVIYANLTSLSRYEYIPGIGDGVAKCPFDPLDNNTAVWVEKGNPGGLPGLYSGTVAEFTKADTVIFRMDLYDKATRRRKFGFKRTLKYDSKWLDKPNFVGSYDIGDYVYFFYRETAVEYINCGKAVYSRVARVCKSDTGGKNILSQNWATYLKARLNCSIPGEFPFYFNEIQGVYLEPGDDFRFYAVFSTSLNGLLGSAVCSFTLASVEEAFAGKFKEQATSSSAWLPVPNSKIPEPRPGSCVPNTRSLP
;
A
#
# COMPACT_ATOMS: atom_id res chain seq x y z
N MET A 1 -14.84 -0.22 17.89
CA MET A 1 -14.72 0.88 18.87
C MET A 1 -13.59 1.77 18.40
N ASP A 2 -13.91 2.86 17.72
CA ASP A 2 -12.91 3.86 17.33
C ASP A 2 -12.40 4.54 18.59
N ARG A 3 -11.18 4.17 19.01
CA ARG A 3 -10.47 4.92 20.04
C ARG A 3 -9.90 6.17 19.36
N VAL A 4 -10.49 7.32 19.66
CA VAL A 4 -9.90 8.61 19.28
C VAL A 4 -8.59 8.75 20.04
N PHE A 5 -7.46 8.59 19.36
CA PHE A 5 -6.14 8.78 19.95
C PHE A 5 -5.84 10.29 19.98
N ARG A 6 -5.89 10.91 21.18
CA ARG A 6 -5.35 12.26 21.37
C ARG A 6 -3.83 12.18 21.31
N LEU A 7 -3.28 12.67 20.20
CA LEU A 7 -1.83 12.78 20.04
C LEU A 7 -1.32 13.98 20.87
N GLN A 8 -0.36 13.75 21.76
CA GLN A 8 0.32 14.81 22.50
C GLN A 8 1.23 15.60 21.54
N MET A 9 0.84 16.84 21.23
CA MET A 9 1.42 17.68 20.17
C MET A 9 2.85 18.19 20.44
N SER A 10 3.46 17.89 21.60
CA SER A 10 4.77 18.45 21.98
C SER A 10 5.95 17.91 21.16
N ASN A 11 5.82 16.74 20.53
CA ASN A 11 6.85 16.15 19.65
C ASN A 11 6.47 16.18 18.15
N ILE A 12 5.33 16.77 17.81
CA ILE A 12 4.85 16.87 16.43
C ILE A 12 5.37 18.19 15.88
N SER A 13 6.35 18.14 14.98
CA SER A 13 7.00 19.36 14.49
C SER A 13 6.05 20.20 13.62
N LEU A 14 5.12 19.56 12.89
CA LEU A 14 3.99 20.19 12.19
C LEU A 14 2.84 19.19 11.98
N ALA A 15 1.61 19.68 12.08
CA ALA A 15 0.40 19.01 11.59
C ALA A 15 -0.22 19.86 10.48
N ASP A 16 -0.58 19.25 9.35
CA ASP A 16 -1.24 19.91 8.22
C ASP A 16 -2.57 19.21 7.94
N CYS A 17 -3.67 19.91 8.24
CA CYS A 17 -5.03 19.42 8.06
C CYS A 17 -5.46 19.33 6.59
N GLU A 18 -4.90 20.15 5.69
CA GLU A 18 -5.27 20.09 4.27
C GLU A 18 -4.72 18.83 3.58
N ARG A 19 -3.61 18.30 4.11
CA ARG A 19 -2.93 17.12 3.57
C ARG A 19 -3.05 15.87 4.45
N ASN A 20 -3.86 15.93 5.52
CA ASN A 20 -3.97 14.87 6.54
C ASN A 20 -2.59 14.30 6.94
N SER A 21 -1.63 15.18 7.24
CA SER A 21 -0.25 14.75 7.49
C SER A 21 0.24 15.12 8.89
N LEU A 22 0.89 14.14 9.53
CA LEU A 22 1.60 14.28 10.79
C LEU A 22 3.10 14.12 10.55
N THR A 23 3.90 15.08 11.00
CA THR A 23 5.34 15.09 10.77
C THR A 23 6.14 14.94 12.07
N LEU A 24 7.15 14.09 12.04
CA LEU A 24 8.18 13.97 13.08
C LEU A 24 9.55 14.36 12.53
N GLU A 25 10.50 14.62 13.43
CA GLU A 25 11.89 14.84 13.04
C GLU A 25 12.49 13.54 12.47
N PRO A 26 13.08 13.59 11.25
CA PRO A 26 13.72 12.43 10.64
C PRO A 26 15.08 12.14 11.27
N SER A 27 15.51 10.87 11.21
CA SER A 27 16.79 10.44 11.78
C SER A 27 18.02 10.86 10.96
N ASN A 28 17.88 11.09 9.64
CA ASN A 28 19.00 11.48 8.77
C ASN A 28 18.55 12.22 7.49
N VAL A 29 18.67 13.55 7.47
CA VAL A 29 18.24 14.39 6.34
C VAL A 29 19.29 14.47 5.22
N ILE A 30 20.57 14.28 5.54
CA ILE A 30 21.69 14.54 4.61
C ILE A 30 21.65 13.60 3.40
N LYS A 31 21.34 12.32 3.63
CA LYS A 31 21.20 11.32 2.55
C LYS A 31 20.01 11.59 1.62
N CYS A 32 18.94 12.18 2.15
CA CYS A 32 17.73 12.48 1.37
C CYS A 32 17.98 13.56 0.32
N VAL A 33 18.67 14.65 0.69
CA VAL A 33 19.01 15.74 -0.23
C VAL A 33 19.90 15.25 -1.38
N ALA A 34 20.81 14.31 -1.10
CA ALA A 34 21.66 13.71 -2.14
C ALA A 34 20.85 12.84 -3.14
N LYS A 35 19.86 12.07 -2.67
CA LYS A 35 18.93 11.32 -3.53
C LYS A 35 18.06 12.25 -4.38
N GLY A 36 17.52 13.34 -3.81
CA GLY A 36 16.73 14.33 -4.56
C GLY A 36 17.52 15.03 -5.67
N LYS A 37 18.79 15.37 -5.42
CA LYS A 37 19.70 15.93 -6.44
C LYS A 37 20.01 14.97 -7.60
N SER A 38 19.85 13.66 -7.40
CA SER A 38 20.02 12.65 -8.45
C SER A 38 18.82 12.58 -9.40
N GLU A 39 17.61 12.92 -8.94
CA GLU A 39 16.40 12.93 -9.78
C GLU A 39 16.26 14.23 -10.58
N GLU A 40 16.69 15.38 -10.04
CA GLU A 40 16.67 16.67 -10.78
C GLU A 40 17.69 16.72 -11.93
N LYS A 41 18.75 15.92 -11.90
CA LYS A 41 19.71 15.81 -13.01
C LYS A 41 19.27 14.78 -14.05
N ARG A 42 18.22 15.08 -14.82
CA ARG A 42 18.05 14.59 -16.21
C ARG A 42 16.88 15.30 -16.93
N PRO A 43 17.21 16.33 -17.72
CA PRO A 43 16.74 16.39 -19.10
C PRO A 43 17.94 16.08 -20.00
N LYS A 44 17.83 15.03 -20.81
CA LYS A 44 18.73 14.85 -21.96
C LYS A 44 18.50 16.03 -22.91
N LYS A 45 19.29 17.09 -22.82
CA LYS A 45 19.38 18.09 -23.89
C LYS A 45 20.32 17.54 -24.96
N ASN A 46 19.75 17.17 -26.10
CA ASN A 46 20.50 17.05 -27.34
C ASN A 46 21.17 18.39 -27.67
N LEU A 47 22.35 18.28 -28.26
CA LEU A 47 23.22 19.36 -28.72
C LEU A 47 22.45 20.47 -29.44
N LEU A 48 22.76 21.73 -29.10
CA LEU A 48 23.47 22.65 -30.00
C LEU A 48 23.97 23.86 -29.21
N GLN A 49 25.17 24.26 -29.60
CA GLN A 49 26.08 25.21 -28.98
C GLN A 49 25.80 26.63 -29.48
N ARG A 50 25.77 27.63 -28.58
CA ARG A 50 26.34 28.99 -28.76
C ARG A 50 26.02 29.93 -27.58
N ASP A 51 27.09 30.27 -26.87
CA ASP A 51 27.57 31.63 -26.52
C ASP A 51 26.76 32.65 -25.70
N LYS A 52 27.49 33.17 -24.70
CA LYS A 52 27.54 34.53 -24.13
C LYS A 52 26.55 34.93 -23.02
N GLN A 53 27.02 34.70 -21.79
CA GLN A 53 27.39 35.71 -20.78
C GLN A 53 26.63 37.06 -20.80
N TRP A 54 25.81 37.32 -19.80
CA TRP A 54 25.74 38.62 -19.10
C TRP A 54 25.02 38.44 -17.75
N ALA A 55 25.72 38.79 -16.67
CA ALA A 55 25.12 39.07 -15.38
C ALA A 55 24.80 40.57 -15.34
N THR A 56 23.58 40.93 -14.94
CA THR A 56 23.28 42.23 -14.29
C THR A 56 21.89 42.22 -13.64
N GLU A 57 21.92 42.60 -12.37
CA GLU A 57 20.99 43.49 -11.67
C GLU A 57 19.53 43.08 -11.41
N GLU A 58 19.29 42.82 -10.13
CA GLU A 58 18.02 43.00 -9.43
C GLU A 58 17.44 44.40 -9.74
N LYS A 59 16.28 44.42 -10.42
CA LYS A 59 15.32 45.51 -10.30
C LYS A 59 14.04 44.98 -9.70
N ARG A 60 13.81 45.45 -8.47
CA ARG A 60 12.60 45.32 -7.67
C ARG A 60 11.53 46.22 -8.29
N SER A 61 10.51 45.65 -8.91
CA SER A 61 9.23 46.33 -9.13
C SER A 61 8.15 45.56 -8.38
N GLN A 62 7.52 46.26 -7.44
CA GLN A 62 6.36 45.79 -6.70
C GLN A 62 5.17 45.69 -7.65
N GLY A 63 4.58 44.49 -7.67
CA GLY A 63 3.27 44.22 -8.27
C GLY A 63 2.70 43.01 -7.53
N GLU A 64 1.55 43.20 -6.90
CA GLU A 64 0.85 42.22 -6.08
C GLU A 64 0.66 40.89 -6.81
N ARG A 65 1.28 39.84 -6.27
CA ARG A 65 0.82 38.46 -6.40
C ARG A 65 0.94 37.85 -5.03
N GLU A 66 -0.17 37.30 -4.53
CA GLU A 66 -0.19 36.40 -3.37
C GLU A 66 0.95 35.39 -3.52
N SER A 67 1.97 35.56 -2.70
CA SER A 67 3.12 34.67 -2.65
C SER A 67 2.68 33.38 -1.95
N THR A 68 2.15 32.43 -2.71
CA THR A 68 2.24 31.03 -2.31
C THR A 68 3.74 30.72 -2.28
N PHE A 69 4.34 30.75 -1.09
CA PHE A 69 5.73 30.34 -0.90
C PHE A 69 5.91 28.97 -1.56
N PRO A 70 6.80 28.79 -2.55
CA PRO A 70 7.07 27.48 -3.09
C PRO A 70 7.68 26.67 -1.94
N VAL A 71 6.87 25.79 -1.34
CA VAL A 71 7.39 24.78 -0.41
C VAL A 71 8.49 24.07 -1.19
N ASN A 72 9.74 24.30 -0.77
CA ASN A 72 10.88 23.68 -1.42
C ASN A 72 10.62 22.16 -1.41
N LYS A 73 10.37 21.56 -2.58
CA LYS A 73 9.92 20.15 -2.68
C LYS A 73 10.86 19.21 -1.94
N ALA A 74 12.16 19.51 -1.96
CA ALA A 74 13.18 18.79 -1.20
C ALA A 74 13.02 18.94 0.32
N ALA A 75 12.61 20.11 0.82
CA ALA A 75 12.36 20.35 2.24
C ALA A 75 11.06 19.69 2.75
N PHE A 76 10.09 19.43 1.86
CA PHE A 76 8.90 18.64 2.19
C PHE A 76 9.20 17.14 2.15
N SER A 77 9.85 16.65 1.09
CA SER A 77 10.08 15.22 0.90
C SER A 77 11.06 14.63 1.92
N CYS A 78 12.03 15.41 2.40
CA CYS A 78 13.04 14.98 3.36
C CYS A 78 12.63 15.08 4.84
N ARG A 79 11.33 15.04 5.14
CA ARG A 79 10.81 14.95 6.51
C ARG A 79 10.35 13.53 6.84
N ASN A 80 10.07 13.26 8.11
CA ASN A 80 9.40 12.01 8.50
C ASN A 80 7.88 12.19 8.49
N HIS A 81 7.23 11.75 7.43
CA HIS A 81 5.77 11.76 7.32
C HIS A 81 5.22 10.45 7.87
N ILE A 82 4.37 10.52 8.89
CA ILE A 82 3.74 9.33 9.45
C ILE A 82 2.66 8.83 8.50
N ARG A 83 2.73 7.54 8.16
CA ARG A 83 1.88 6.90 7.13
C ARG A 83 1.12 5.68 7.65
N VAL A 84 1.50 5.16 8.80
CA VAL A 84 0.82 4.03 9.45
C VAL A 84 0.75 4.31 10.94
N ILE A 85 -0.45 4.18 11.50
CA ILE A 85 -0.69 4.08 12.94
C ILE A 85 -1.68 2.93 13.13
N GLN A 86 -1.32 1.94 13.95
CA GLN A 86 -2.17 0.78 14.21
C GLN A 86 -2.17 0.45 15.71
N PRO A 87 -3.34 0.16 16.31
CA PRO A 87 -3.39 -0.32 17.69
C PRO A 87 -2.81 -1.72 17.79
N MET A 88 -2.02 -1.96 18.83
CA MET A 88 -1.48 -3.28 19.17
C MET A 88 -2.16 -3.83 20.42
N GLY A 89 -2.45 -5.13 20.40
CA GLY A 89 -3.05 -5.87 21.51
C GLY A 89 -4.39 -5.28 21.95
N ASP A 90 -4.46 -4.87 23.21
CA ASP A 90 -5.61 -4.20 23.83
C ASP A 90 -5.69 -2.69 23.52
N GLY A 91 -4.81 -2.18 22.65
CA GLY A 91 -4.68 -0.77 22.31
C GLY A 91 -3.88 0.06 23.31
N SER A 92 -3.16 -0.57 24.24
CA SER A 92 -2.21 0.10 25.14
C SER A 92 -0.94 0.59 24.43
N LYS A 93 -0.61 -0.02 23.29
CA LYS A 93 0.54 0.32 22.44
C LYS A 93 0.08 0.61 21.01
N LEU A 94 0.86 1.44 20.32
CA LEU A 94 0.66 1.83 18.93
C LEU A 94 1.88 1.43 18.11
N TYR A 95 1.65 0.72 17.01
CA TYR A 95 2.60 0.56 15.93
C TYR A 95 2.56 1.80 15.04
N VAL A 96 3.71 2.42 14.79
CA VAL A 96 3.83 3.63 13.98
C VAL A 96 4.92 3.44 12.93
N CYS A 97 4.64 3.81 11.67
CA CYS A 97 5.64 3.80 10.59
C CYS A 97 5.57 5.10 9.79
N GLY A 98 6.73 5.65 9.47
CA GLY A 98 6.85 6.89 8.69
C GLY A 98 7.95 6.84 7.63
N THR A 99 7.85 7.76 6.67
CA THR A 99 8.74 7.84 5.49
C THR A 99 10.19 8.13 5.86
N ASN A 100 10.41 8.79 7.00
CA ASN A 100 11.70 9.14 7.58
C ASN A 100 12.72 9.61 6.53
N ALA A 101 12.37 10.66 5.77
CA ALA A 101 13.21 11.25 4.74
C ALA A 101 13.68 10.25 3.65
N HIS A 102 12.74 9.46 3.10
CA HIS A 102 13.03 8.41 2.12
C HIS A 102 13.93 7.28 2.66
N GLU A 103 13.82 6.99 3.95
CA GLU A 103 14.40 5.83 4.63
C GLU A 103 13.40 5.31 5.67
N PRO A 104 12.32 4.63 5.24
CA PRO A 104 11.19 4.25 6.09
C PRO A 104 11.61 3.59 7.41
N ARG A 105 11.02 4.04 8.51
CA ARG A 105 11.28 3.51 9.86
C ARG A 105 9.98 3.26 10.59
N ASP A 106 9.93 2.18 11.34
CA ASP A 106 8.86 1.87 12.26
C ASP A 106 9.31 1.84 13.72
N LEU A 107 8.35 2.07 14.61
CA LEU A 107 8.53 2.11 16.05
C LEU A 107 7.23 1.68 16.74
N VAL A 108 7.36 1.31 18.00
CA VAL A 108 6.20 1.06 18.87
C VAL A 108 6.29 2.01 20.06
N ILE A 109 5.16 2.62 20.40
CA ILE A 109 5.01 3.57 21.51
C ILE A 109 3.79 3.20 22.35
N TYR A 110 3.72 3.73 23.55
CA TYR A 110 2.50 3.67 24.34
C TYR A 110 1.39 4.54 23.74
N ALA A 111 0.13 4.22 24.04
CA ALA A 111 -1.02 4.98 23.55
C ALA A 111 -1.05 6.44 24.04
N ASN A 112 -0.33 6.76 25.13
CA ASN A 112 -0.10 8.12 25.61
C ASN A 112 1.07 8.84 24.89
N LEU A 113 1.57 8.28 23.78
CA LEU A 113 2.69 8.77 22.97
C LEU A 113 4.06 8.83 23.66
N THR A 114 4.25 8.05 24.72
CA THR A 114 5.58 7.91 25.31
C THR A 114 6.35 6.76 24.67
N SER A 115 7.67 6.93 24.56
CA SER A 115 8.57 5.88 24.09
C SER A 115 8.53 4.68 25.02
N LEU A 116 8.64 3.48 24.43
CA LEU A 116 8.84 2.27 25.21
C LEU A 116 10.15 2.36 26.02
N SER A 117 10.17 1.68 27.16
CA SER A 117 11.39 1.50 27.94
C SER A 117 12.48 0.82 27.10
N ARG A 118 13.75 1.18 27.32
CA ARG A 118 14.90 0.54 26.63
C ARG A 118 14.96 -0.98 26.80
N TYR A 119 14.33 -1.51 27.86
CA TYR A 119 14.25 -2.95 28.14
C TYR A 119 13.09 -3.65 27.42
N GLU A 120 12.12 -2.89 26.90
CA GLU A 120 10.96 -3.37 26.13
C GLU A 120 11.25 -3.36 24.62
N TYR A 121 12.31 -4.06 24.22
CA TYR A 121 12.64 -4.26 22.81
C TYR A 121 11.61 -5.19 22.14
N ILE A 122 11.02 -4.74 21.04
CA ILE A 122 10.11 -5.53 20.20
C ILE A 122 10.87 -5.98 18.95
N PRO A 123 11.11 -7.29 18.77
CA PRO A 123 11.80 -7.81 17.60
C PRO A 123 11.10 -7.45 16.29
N GLY A 124 11.89 -7.19 15.24
CA GLY A 124 11.36 -6.87 13.91
C GLY A 124 10.91 -5.42 13.73
N ILE A 125 11.10 -4.57 14.74
CA ILE A 125 10.86 -3.13 14.72
C ILE A 125 12.18 -2.38 14.51
N GLY A 126 12.12 -1.28 13.76
CA GLY A 126 13.22 -0.37 13.44
C GLY A 126 13.49 -0.23 11.94
N ASP A 127 12.96 -1.10 11.09
CA ASP A 127 13.06 -1.01 9.62
C ASP A 127 11.65 -0.96 9.04
N GLY A 128 11.30 0.15 8.39
CA GLY A 128 9.99 0.40 7.81
C GLY A 128 9.84 -0.03 6.36
N VAL A 129 10.89 -0.59 5.73
CA VAL A 129 10.83 -1.04 4.33
C VAL A 129 9.73 -2.09 4.16
N ALA A 130 8.95 -1.95 3.09
CA ALA A 130 7.74 -2.73 2.80
C ALA A 130 6.59 -2.60 3.82
N LYS A 131 6.74 -1.81 4.89
CA LYS A 131 5.69 -1.55 5.91
C LYS A 131 5.04 -0.18 5.73
N CYS A 132 5.81 0.83 5.31
CA CYS A 132 5.33 2.15 4.92
C CYS A 132 6.18 2.72 3.76
N PRO A 133 5.70 3.76 3.04
CA PRO A 133 6.33 4.19 1.80
C PRO A 133 7.58 5.05 2.03
N PHE A 134 8.41 5.14 1.00
CA PHE A 134 9.53 6.07 0.95
C PHE A 134 9.07 7.50 0.66
N ASP A 135 8.15 7.67 -0.29
CA ASP A 135 7.64 8.97 -0.71
C ASP A 135 6.39 9.36 0.10
N PRO A 136 6.31 10.59 0.64
CA PRO A 136 5.08 11.06 1.29
C PRO A 136 3.83 11.11 0.39
N LEU A 137 3.98 11.13 -0.92
CA LEU A 137 2.84 11.18 -1.85
C LEU A 137 2.35 9.79 -2.29
N ASP A 138 3.04 8.72 -1.89
CA ASP A 138 2.60 7.37 -2.23
C ASP A 138 1.41 6.94 -1.39
N ASN A 139 0.40 6.39 -2.05
CA ASN A 139 -0.76 5.79 -1.41
C ASN A 139 -0.39 4.39 -0.87
N ASN A 140 -0.46 4.23 0.45
CA ASN A 140 -0.20 2.97 1.14
C ASN A 140 -1.40 2.53 1.98
N THR A 141 -1.36 1.29 2.43
CA THR A 141 -2.30 0.78 3.43
C THR A 141 -1.56 -0.17 4.37
N ALA A 142 -2.04 -0.28 5.61
CA ALA A 142 -1.56 -1.30 6.54
C ALA A 142 -2.61 -1.63 7.60
N VAL A 143 -2.60 -2.87 8.08
CA VAL A 143 -3.46 -3.35 9.16
C VAL A 143 -2.64 -4.25 10.10
N TRP A 144 -2.78 -4.04 11.41
CA TRP A 144 -2.16 -4.90 12.41
C TRP A 144 -3.10 -6.04 12.79
N VAL A 145 -2.64 -7.28 12.61
CA VAL A 145 -3.45 -8.49 12.83
C VAL A 145 -2.93 -9.22 14.05
N GLU A 146 -3.76 -9.34 15.09
CA GLU A 146 -3.40 -10.02 16.34
C GLU A 146 -3.65 -11.54 16.30
N LYS A 147 -4.64 -12.01 15.53
CA LYS A 147 -5.12 -13.39 15.55
C LYS A 147 -5.30 -13.97 14.14
N GLY A 148 -5.17 -15.30 14.01
CA GLY A 148 -5.33 -16.06 12.76
C GLY A 148 -4.04 -16.28 11.97
N ASN A 149 -2.97 -15.56 12.32
CA ASN A 149 -1.64 -15.77 11.74
C ASN A 149 -1.01 -17.09 12.21
N PRO A 150 0.03 -17.61 11.51
CA PRO A 150 0.73 -18.82 11.90
C PRO A 150 1.27 -18.75 13.33
N GLY A 151 0.96 -19.79 14.12
CA GLY A 151 1.34 -19.86 15.53
C GLY A 151 0.62 -18.86 16.44
N GLY A 152 -0.45 -18.20 15.98
CA GLY A 152 -1.18 -17.20 16.75
C GLY A 152 -0.36 -15.94 17.04
N LEU A 153 0.64 -15.65 16.21
CA LEU A 153 1.57 -14.53 16.40
C LEU A 153 1.06 -13.26 15.72
N PRO A 154 1.14 -12.08 16.36
CA PRO A 154 0.70 -10.85 15.73
C PRO A 154 1.66 -10.43 14.61
N GLY A 155 1.16 -9.65 13.66
CA GLY A 155 1.98 -9.08 12.61
C GLY A 155 1.28 -8.02 11.79
N LEU A 156 2.07 -7.11 11.23
CA LEU A 156 1.61 -6.11 10.28
C LEU A 156 1.46 -6.72 8.88
N TYR A 157 0.32 -6.42 8.26
CA TYR A 157 0.08 -6.56 6.83
C TYR A 157 0.10 -5.19 6.18
N SER A 158 0.72 -5.03 5.01
CA SER A 158 0.89 -3.74 4.34
C SER A 158 0.83 -3.86 2.82
N GLY A 159 0.31 -2.81 2.18
CA GLY A 159 0.40 -2.56 0.74
C GLY A 159 1.16 -1.27 0.52
N THR A 160 2.37 -1.33 -0.04
CA THR A 160 3.24 -0.16 -0.23
C THR A 160 4.33 -0.44 -1.29
N VAL A 161 5.32 0.43 -1.36
CA VAL A 161 6.53 0.31 -2.16
C VAL A 161 7.71 -0.11 -1.28
N ALA A 162 8.51 -1.08 -1.71
CA ALA A 162 9.69 -1.59 -1.00
C ALA A 162 11.03 -1.00 -1.49
N GLU A 163 11.03 -0.21 -2.56
CA GLU A 163 12.23 0.46 -3.10
C GLU A 163 12.00 1.94 -3.37
N PHE A 164 13.04 2.76 -3.17
CA PHE A 164 12.99 4.20 -3.41
C PHE A 164 12.62 4.58 -4.85
N THR A 165 13.03 3.77 -5.84
CA THR A 165 12.76 3.99 -7.28
C THR A 165 11.30 3.74 -7.68
N LYS A 166 10.46 3.28 -6.74
CA LYS A 166 9.07 2.87 -6.97
C LYS A 166 8.87 1.67 -7.91
N ALA A 167 9.95 0.95 -8.23
CA ALA A 167 9.89 -0.22 -9.11
C ALA A 167 9.36 -1.48 -8.40
N ASP A 168 9.49 -1.57 -7.06
CA ASP A 168 9.04 -2.73 -6.28
C ASP A 168 7.81 -2.40 -5.44
N THR A 169 6.61 -2.54 -6.02
CA THR A 169 5.34 -2.46 -5.30
C THR A 169 4.96 -3.81 -4.71
N VAL A 170 4.48 -3.84 -3.46
CA VAL A 170 4.34 -5.08 -2.70
C VAL A 170 3.10 -5.09 -1.79
N ILE A 171 2.42 -6.24 -1.73
CA ILE A 171 1.59 -6.62 -0.58
C ILE A 171 2.41 -7.54 0.30
N PHE A 172 2.60 -7.15 1.56
CA PHE A 172 3.60 -7.68 2.47
C PHE A 172 2.99 -8.07 3.82
N ARG A 173 3.60 -9.06 4.49
CA ARG A 173 3.45 -9.31 5.93
C ARG A 173 4.83 -9.45 6.55
N MET A 174 5.05 -8.78 7.67
CA MET A 174 6.33 -8.82 8.37
C MET A 174 6.71 -10.22 8.89
N ASP A 175 7.98 -10.37 9.24
CA ASP A 175 8.47 -11.53 10.00
C ASP A 175 7.64 -11.66 11.30
N LEU A 176 7.25 -12.90 11.63
CA LEU A 176 6.48 -13.20 12.84
C LEU A 176 7.42 -13.69 13.94
N TYR A 177 7.38 -13.00 15.07
CA TYR A 177 8.26 -13.25 16.21
C TYR A 177 7.47 -13.82 17.40
N ASP A 178 8.10 -14.78 18.07
CA ASP A 178 7.59 -15.34 19.30
C ASP A 178 7.73 -14.35 20.46
N LYS A 179 6.63 -14.04 21.16
CA LYS A 179 6.62 -13.02 22.22
C LYS A 179 7.55 -13.38 23.39
N ALA A 180 7.66 -14.67 23.73
CA ALA A 180 8.44 -15.13 24.89
C ALA A 180 9.93 -15.25 24.56
N THR A 181 10.26 -15.93 23.46
CA THR A 181 11.65 -16.23 23.08
C THR A 181 12.30 -15.13 22.24
N ARG A 182 11.52 -14.17 21.73
CA ARG A 182 11.96 -13.08 20.85
C ARG A 182 12.61 -13.54 19.53
N ARG A 183 12.46 -14.83 19.18
CA ARG A 183 13.01 -15.42 17.96
C ARG A 183 12.01 -15.35 16.82
N ARG A 184 12.51 -15.16 15.61
CA ARG A 184 11.70 -15.27 14.38
C ARG A 184 11.22 -16.71 14.23
N LYS A 185 9.90 -16.91 14.18
CA LYS A 185 9.26 -18.22 13.94
C LYS A 185 8.88 -18.41 12.48
N PHE A 186 8.32 -17.38 11.86
CA PHE A 186 7.92 -17.40 10.45
C PHE A 186 8.52 -16.21 9.71
N GLY A 187 9.04 -16.47 8.51
CA GLY A 187 9.54 -15.42 7.62
C GLY A 187 8.40 -14.60 7.01
N PHE A 188 8.73 -13.38 6.61
CA PHE A 188 7.86 -12.43 5.95
C PHE A 188 7.19 -13.03 4.71
N LYS A 189 6.09 -12.44 4.28
CA LYS A 189 5.42 -12.85 3.04
C LYS A 189 5.27 -11.66 2.13
N ARG A 190 5.43 -11.88 0.83
CA ARG A 190 5.32 -10.84 -0.18
C ARG A 190 4.72 -11.32 -1.48
N THR A 191 4.17 -10.40 -2.25
CA THR A 191 3.85 -10.65 -3.66
C THR A 191 5.12 -10.91 -4.48
N LEU A 192 4.98 -11.63 -5.59
CA LEU A 192 6.10 -11.95 -6.47
C LEU A 192 6.68 -10.66 -7.07
N LYS A 193 8.01 -10.50 -6.96
CA LYS A 193 8.70 -9.29 -7.41
C LYS A 193 8.70 -9.23 -8.93
N TYR A 194 8.41 -8.05 -9.50
CA TYR A 194 8.45 -7.79 -10.94
C TYR A 194 7.46 -8.62 -11.79
N ASP A 195 6.41 -9.17 -11.16
CA ASP A 195 5.32 -9.83 -11.88
C ASP A 195 4.08 -8.92 -11.94
N SER A 196 3.81 -8.36 -13.13
CA SER A 196 2.68 -7.46 -13.35
C SER A 196 1.32 -8.16 -13.25
N LYS A 197 1.25 -9.49 -13.36
CA LYS A 197 0.01 -10.23 -13.12
C LYS A 197 -0.39 -10.16 -11.65
N TRP A 198 0.58 -10.02 -10.76
CA TRP A 198 0.34 -9.83 -9.33
C TRP A 198 -0.03 -8.39 -9.02
N LEU A 199 0.86 -7.45 -9.33
CA LEU A 199 0.68 -6.02 -9.10
C LEU A 199 1.32 -5.20 -10.23
N ASP A 200 0.57 -4.27 -10.83
CA ASP A 200 1.10 -3.35 -11.84
C ASP A 200 0.82 -1.88 -11.51
N LYS A 201 1.80 -1.23 -10.83
CA LYS A 201 1.71 0.15 -10.35
C LYS A 201 0.46 0.42 -9.49
N PRO A 202 0.21 -0.39 -8.43
CA PRO A 202 -0.93 -0.21 -7.55
C PRO A 202 -0.87 1.12 -6.78
N ASN A 203 -2.04 1.69 -6.53
CA ASN A 203 -2.30 2.73 -5.53
C ASN A 203 -3.26 2.17 -4.50
N PHE A 204 -2.78 1.96 -3.27
CA PHE A 204 -3.55 1.32 -2.20
C PHE A 204 -4.48 2.32 -1.52
N VAL A 205 -5.70 1.89 -1.21
CA VAL A 205 -6.73 2.76 -0.60
C VAL A 205 -7.29 2.23 0.72
N GLY A 206 -7.01 0.97 1.07
CA GLY A 206 -7.40 0.40 2.35
C GLY A 206 -7.09 -1.09 2.49
N SER A 207 -7.09 -1.58 3.72
CA SER A 207 -6.91 -3.00 4.05
C SER A 207 -7.65 -3.36 5.33
N TYR A 208 -8.25 -4.55 5.36
CA TYR A 208 -9.11 -4.99 6.45
C TYR A 208 -8.80 -6.42 6.88
N ASP A 209 -8.83 -6.62 8.19
CA ASP A 209 -8.71 -7.91 8.87
C ASP A 209 -10.12 -8.50 9.08
N ILE A 210 -10.50 -9.54 8.33
CA ILE A 210 -11.84 -10.14 8.38
C ILE A 210 -11.77 -11.66 8.26
N GLY A 211 -12.34 -12.37 9.25
CA GLY A 211 -12.38 -13.84 9.25
C GLY A 211 -10.98 -14.46 9.20
N ASP A 212 -10.75 -15.37 8.25
CA ASP A 212 -9.44 -16.01 8.04
C ASP A 212 -8.52 -15.27 7.05
N TYR A 213 -8.94 -14.08 6.62
CA TYR A 213 -8.32 -13.37 5.51
C TYR A 213 -7.92 -11.94 5.87
N VAL A 214 -7.00 -11.41 5.07
CA VAL A 214 -6.75 -9.96 4.99
C VAL A 214 -7.07 -9.51 3.58
N TYR A 215 -7.93 -8.49 3.48
CA TYR A 215 -8.35 -7.90 2.21
C TYR A 215 -7.57 -6.62 1.94
N PHE A 216 -7.22 -6.38 0.69
CA PHE A 216 -6.51 -5.18 0.22
C PHE A 216 -7.28 -4.55 -0.93
N PHE A 217 -7.54 -3.25 -0.84
CA PHE A 217 -8.23 -2.47 -1.86
C PHE A 217 -7.25 -1.51 -2.50
N TYR A 218 -7.20 -1.52 -3.83
CA TYR A 218 -6.28 -0.67 -4.60
C TYR A 218 -6.76 -0.52 -6.04
N ARG A 219 -6.20 0.46 -6.75
CA ARG A 219 -6.32 0.55 -8.22
C ARG A 219 -4.96 0.32 -8.86
N GLU A 220 -4.92 -0.32 -10.02
CA GLU A 220 -3.68 -0.64 -10.74
C GLU A 220 -3.91 -0.62 -12.25
N THR A 221 -2.83 -0.72 -13.03
CA THR A 221 -2.92 -0.89 -14.48
C THR A 221 -3.62 -2.22 -14.82
N ALA A 222 -4.64 -2.17 -15.67
CA ALA A 222 -5.41 -3.35 -16.06
C ALA A 222 -4.67 -4.15 -17.14
N VAL A 223 -3.81 -5.08 -16.71
CA VAL A 223 -3.05 -5.97 -17.61
C VAL A 223 -3.95 -6.74 -18.57
N GLU A 224 -5.16 -7.12 -18.12
CA GLU A 224 -6.13 -7.81 -18.95
C GLU A 224 -6.77 -6.96 -20.05
N TYR A 225 -6.56 -5.63 -20.02
CA TYR A 225 -7.12 -4.68 -20.98
C TYR A 225 -6.07 -4.17 -21.98
N ILE A 226 -4.79 -4.56 -21.85
CA ILE A 226 -3.69 -4.03 -22.67
C ILE A 226 -3.94 -4.19 -24.18
N ASN A 227 -4.54 -5.29 -24.62
CA ASN A 227 -4.86 -5.53 -26.03
C ASN A 227 -5.99 -4.63 -26.58
N CYS A 228 -6.76 -3.99 -25.69
CA CYS A 228 -7.86 -3.09 -26.03
C CYS A 228 -7.52 -1.62 -25.76
N GLY A 229 -6.44 -1.34 -25.02
CA GLY A 229 -5.99 0.00 -24.67
C GLY A 229 -5.32 0.07 -23.30
N LYS A 230 -5.23 1.27 -22.73
CA LYS A 230 -4.74 1.48 -21.36
C LYS A 230 -5.91 1.85 -20.47
N ALA A 231 -6.12 1.05 -19.42
CA ALA A 231 -7.11 1.31 -18.38
C ALA A 231 -6.51 1.06 -17.00
N VAL A 232 -7.02 1.76 -16.01
CA VAL A 232 -6.80 1.47 -14.59
C VAL A 232 -8.03 0.73 -14.10
N TYR A 233 -7.86 -0.35 -13.33
CA TYR A 233 -8.97 -1.04 -12.67
C TYR A 233 -8.79 -1.08 -11.17
N SER A 234 -9.93 -0.99 -10.49
CA SER A 234 -10.04 -1.19 -9.06
C SER A 234 -10.08 -2.67 -8.72
N ARG A 235 -9.35 -3.05 -7.66
CA ARG A 235 -9.13 -4.40 -7.21
C ARG A 235 -9.46 -4.55 -5.74
N VAL A 236 -10.02 -5.71 -5.41
CA VAL A 236 -9.91 -6.30 -4.08
C VAL A 236 -9.01 -7.52 -4.20
N ALA A 237 -7.98 -7.58 -3.37
CA ALA A 237 -7.14 -8.76 -3.21
C ALA A 237 -7.32 -9.37 -1.82
N ARG A 238 -7.00 -10.65 -1.70
CA ARG A 238 -7.14 -11.42 -0.48
C ARG A 238 -5.96 -12.35 -0.28
N VAL A 239 -5.54 -12.53 0.97
CA VAL A 239 -4.57 -13.54 1.40
C VAL A 239 -5.07 -14.24 2.66
N CYS A 240 -4.75 -15.52 2.84
CA CYS A 240 -5.01 -16.23 4.08
C CYS A 240 -4.08 -15.73 5.18
N LYS A 241 -4.61 -15.54 6.38
CA LYS A 241 -3.78 -15.21 7.55
C LYS A 241 -2.79 -16.33 7.84
N SER A 242 -3.23 -17.58 7.75
CA SER A 242 -2.42 -18.77 7.99
C SER A 242 -1.36 -19.09 6.92
N ASP A 243 -1.24 -18.29 5.86
CA ASP A 243 -0.30 -18.55 4.77
C ASP A 243 1.17 -18.56 5.27
N THR A 244 1.89 -19.65 4.99
CA THR A 244 3.30 -19.86 5.35
C THR A 244 4.23 -19.92 4.13
N GLY A 245 3.69 -19.57 2.96
CA GLY A 245 4.33 -19.47 1.67
C GLY A 245 4.29 -20.77 0.87
N GLY A 246 4.85 -20.71 -0.33
CA GLY A 246 5.02 -21.88 -1.21
C GLY A 246 6.23 -22.74 -0.83
N LYS A 247 6.46 -23.79 -1.62
CA LYS A 247 7.65 -24.65 -1.48
C LYS A 247 8.91 -23.96 -2.02
N ASN A 248 10.07 -24.32 -1.46
CA ASN A 248 11.39 -23.98 -1.96
C ASN A 248 11.58 -22.46 -2.21
N ILE A 249 11.73 -22.10 -3.49
CA ILE A 249 12.00 -20.72 -3.94
C ILE A 249 10.85 -19.75 -3.64
N LEU A 250 9.62 -20.26 -3.51
CA LEU A 250 8.41 -19.46 -3.22
C LEU A 250 8.10 -19.36 -1.72
N SER A 251 9.04 -19.77 -0.85
CA SER A 251 8.83 -19.80 0.61
C SER A 251 8.56 -18.44 1.25
N GLN A 252 8.97 -17.34 0.60
CA GLN A 252 8.68 -15.96 1.03
C GLN A 252 7.54 -15.31 0.24
N ASN A 253 6.95 -16.03 -0.72
CA ASN A 253 5.83 -15.54 -1.51
C ASN A 253 4.51 -16.06 -0.96
N TRP A 254 3.44 -15.30 -1.14
CA TRP A 254 2.09 -15.77 -0.83
C TRP A 254 1.75 -17.01 -1.66
N ALA A 255 1.14 -18.02 -1.05
CA ALA A 255 0.56 -19.17 -1.75
C ALA A 255 -0.94 -19.00 -1.99
N THR A 256 -1.57 -18.04 -1.31
CA THR A 256 -3.04 -17.85 -1.27
C THR A 256 -3.50 -16.50 -1.85
N TYR A 257 -2.58 -15.72 -2.44
CA TYR A 257 -2.90 -14.42 -3.01
C TYR A 257 -3.82 -14.55 -4.23
N LEU A 258 -4.98 -13.90 -4.16
CA LEU A 258 -5.91 -13.73 -5.27
C LEU A 258 -6.34 -12.26 -5.37
N LYS A 259 -6.72 -11.80 -6.57
CA LYS A 259 -7.34 -10.49 -6.79
C LYS A 259 -8.52 -10.58 -7.76
N ALA A 260 -9.52 -9.74 -7.55
CA ALA A 260 -10.70 -9.59 -8.39
C ALA A 260 -10.95 -8.13 -8.75
N ARG A 261 -11.61 -7.87 -9.89
CA ARG A 261 -12.03 -6.52 -10.29
C ARG A 261 -13.27 -6.11 -9.49
N LEU A 262 -13.26 -4.89 -8.96
CA LEU A 262 -14.46 -4.26 -8.39
C LEU A 262 -15.29 -3.62 -9.50
N ASN A 263 -16.58 -3.94 -9.55
CA ASN A 263 -17.50 -3.38 -10.53
C ASN A 263 -18.34 -2.27 -9.88
N CYS A 264 -18.01 -1.01 -10.20
CA CYS A 264 -18.85 0.14 -9.90
C CYS A 264 -19.29 0.76 -11.22
N SER A 265 -20.56 0.58 -11.58
CA SER A 265 -21.09 1.03 -12.87
C SER A 265 -22.57 1.38 -12.82
N ILE A 266 -22.99 2.24 -13.74
CA ILE A 266 -24.40 2.45 -14.06
C ILE A 266 -24.82 1.33 -15.04
N PRO A 267 -25.86 0.53 -14.72
CA PRO A 267 -26.30 -0.55 -15.58
C PRO A 267 -26.91 -0.02 -16.89
N GLY A 268 -26.79 -0.80 -17.96
CA GLY A 268 -27.31 -0.49 -19.30
C GLY A 268 -26.78 -1.49 -20.33
N GLU A 269 -27.19 -1.36 -21.59
CA GLU A 269 -26.63 -2.18 -22.69
C GLU A 269 -25.11 -2.02 -22.81
N PHE A 270 -24.64 -0.78 -22.59
CA PHE A 270 -23.23 -0.43 -22.44
C PHE A 270 -23.02 0.20 -21.06
N PRO A 271 -22.62 -0.58 -20.04
CA PRO A 271 -22.46 -0.06 -18.70
C PRO A 271 -21.39 1.04 -18.63
N PHE A 272 -21.67 2.11 -17.88
CA PHE A 272 -20.72 3.18 -17.64
C PHE A 272 -19.94 2.92 -16.35
N TYR A 273 -18.64 2.66 -16.45
CA TYR A 273 -17.81 2.24 -15.32
C TYR A 273 -17.04 3.39 -14.67
N PHE A 274 -17.08 3.44 -13.34
CA PHE A 274 -16.19 4.24 -12.50
C PHE A 274 -15.04 3.35 -12.06
N ASN A 275 -13.91 3.41 -12.79
CA ASN A 275 -12.88 2.38 -12.70
C ASN A 275 -11.82 2.63 -11.61
N GLU A 276 -11.68 3.85 -11.09
CA GLU A 276 -10.57 4.24 -10.21
C GLU A 276 -11.05 4.47 -8.77
N ILE A 277 -10.89 3.48 -7.90
CA ILE A 277 -11.20 3.57 -6.47
C ILE A 277 -10.27 4.58 -5.78
N GLN A 278 -10.86 5.48 -5.01
CA GLN A 278 -10.17 6.57 -4.29
C GLN A 278 -10.11 6.31 -2.78
N GLY A 279 -11.11 5.63 -2.23
CA GLY A 279 -11.19 5.31 -0.81
C GLY A 279 -12.16 4.16 -0.57
N VAL A 280 -11.96 3.43 0.51
CA VAL A 280 -12.85 2.38 1.00
C VAL A 280 -13.09 2.56 2.49
N TYR A 281 -14.29 2.22 2.93
CA TYR A 281 -14.72 2.24 4.32
C TYR A 281 -15.47 0.96 4.63
N LEU A 282 -15.18 0.37 5.78
CA LEU A 282 -15.93 -0.74 6.36
C LEU A 282 -16.71 -0.17 7.54
N GLU A 283 -18.03 -0.37 7.53
CA GLU A 283 -18.90 0.17 8.58
C GLU A 283 -18.65 -0.54 9.92
N PRO A 284 -18.30 0.18 11.00
CA PRO A 284 -18.09 -0.43 12.31
C PRO A 284 -19.38 -1.11 12.81
N GLY A 285 -19.34 -2.43 12.94
CA GLY A 285 -20.49 -3.24 13.38
C GLY A 285 -21.23 -3.97 12.26
N ASP A 286 -20.96 -3.63 10.99
CA ASP A 286 -21.32 -4.43 9.82
C ASP A 286 -20.04 -4.79 9.04
N ASP A 287 -19.33 -5.80 9.54
CA ASP A 287 -18.11 -6.34 8.92
C ASP A 287 -18.38 -7.04 7.56
N PHE A 288 -19.62 -6.99 7.07
CA PHE A 288 -20.05 -7.64 5.84
C PHE A 288 -20.24 -6.68 4.67
N ARG A 289 -19.99 -5.37 4.83
CA ARG A 289 -20.20 -4.40 3.75
C ARG A 289 -19.13 -3.32 3.63
N PHE A 290 -18.53 -3.24 2.44
CA PHE A 290 -17.59 -2.20 2.07
C PHE A 290 -18.30 -1.09 1.30
N TYR A 291 -18.02 0.16 1.64
CA TYR A 291 -18.41 1.35 0.88
C TYR A 291 -17.17 1.93 0.23
N ALA A 292 -17.20 2.15 -1.08
CA ALA A 292 -16.04 2.63 -1.81
C ALA A 292 -16.40 3.76 -2.77
N VAL A 293 -15.53 4.78 -2.83
CA VAL A 293 -15.65 5.92 -3.73
C VAL A 293 -14.80 5.65 -4.97
N PHE A 294 -15.37 5.83 -6.14
CA PHE A 294 -14.72 5.64 -7.43
C PHE A 294 -14.79 6.91 -8.25
N SER A 295 -13.78 7.13 -9.09
CA SER A 295 -13.79 8.16 -10.13
C SER A 295 -13.60 7.55 -11.51
N THR A 296 -13.98 8.31 -12.53
CA THR A 296 -13.54 8.09 -13.90
C THR A 296 -12.06 8.48 -14.06
N SER A 297 -11.49 8.20 -15.24
CA SER A 297 -10.13 8.61 -15.55
C SER A 297 -10.02 10.11 -15.78
N LEU A 298 -8.91 10.72 -15.34
CA LEU A 298 -8.65 12.17 -15.42
C LEU A 298 -8.63 12.72 -16.86
N ASN A 299 -8.40 11.87 -17.87
CA ASN A 299 -8.27 12.28 -19.27
C ASN A 299 -9.61 12.31 -20.05
N GLY A 300 -10.75 12.19 -19.36
CA GLY A 300 -12.07 12.11 -20.00
C GLY A 300 -13.16 12.86 -19.23
N LEU A 301 -14.40 12.40 -19.36
CA LEU A 301 -15.52 12.92 -18.59
C LEU A 301 -15.30 12.65 -17.10
N LEU A 302 -15.21 13.71 -16.31
CA LEU A 302 -15.03 13.62 -14.87
C LEU A 302 -16.36 13.25 -14.21
N GLY A 303 -16.34 12.16 -13.44
CA GLY A 303 -17.48 11.70 -12.67
C GLY A 303 -17.02 10.86 -11.50
N SER A 304 -17.78 10.87 -10.41
CA SER A 304 -17.54 10.04 -9.23
C SER A 304 -18.79 9.28 -8.84
N ALA A 305 -18.61 8.11 -8.25
CA ALA A 305 -19.69 7.27 -7.74
C ALA A 305 -19.31 6.65 -6.40
N VAL A 306 -20.31 6.34 -5.59
CA VAL A 306 -20.15 5.54 -4.38
C VAL A 306 -20.85 4.21 -4.59
N CYS A 307 -20.12 3.11 -4.46
CA CYS A 307 -20.66 1.76 -4.59
C CYS A 307 -20.48 1.00 -3.27
N SER A 308 -21.42 0.11 -2.96
CA SER A 308 -21.33 -0.81 -1.82
C SER A 308 -21.09 -2.23 -2.30
N PHE A 309 -20.22 -2.98 -1.63
CA PHE A 309 -19.91 -4.38 -1.92
C PHE A 309 -20.12 -5.22 -0.65
N THR A 310 -20.88 -6.29 -0.74
CA THR A 310 -21.02 -7.22 0.38
C THR A 310 -19.84 -8.18 0.40
N LEU A 311 -19.41 -8.61 1.59
CA LEU A 311 -18.37 -9.61 1.74
C LEU A 311 -18.75 -10.90 1.00
N ALA A 312 -20.02 -11.31 1.03
CA ALA A 312 -20.51 -12.46 0.27
C ALA A 312 -20.25 -12.34 -1.23
N SER A 313 -20.51 -11.17 -1.85
CA SER A 313 -20.22 -10.95 -3.28
C SER A 313 -18.72 -10.96 -3.61
N VAL A 314 -17.89 -10.48 -2.67
CA VAL A 314 -16.42 -10.53 -2.79
C VAL A 314 -15.94 -11.99 -2.72
N GLU A 315 -16.46 -12.76 -1.78
CA GLU A 315 -16.16 -14.19 -1.62
C GLU A 315 -16.62 -15.02 -2.83
N GLU A 316 -17.79 -14.72 -3.40
CA GLU A 316 -18.29 -15.36 -4.61
C GLU A 316 -17.33 -15.15 -5.79
N ALA A 317 -16.75 -13.94 -5.93
CA ALA A 317 -15.75 -13.67 -6.97
C ALA A 317 -14.49 -14.54 -6.79
N PHE A 318 -14.03 -14.76 -5.56
CA PHE A 318 -12.89 -15.64 -5.26
C PHE A 318 -13.22 -17.15 -5.40
N ALA A 319 -14.48 -17.52 -5.21
CA ALA A 319 -14.99 -18.87 -5.45
C ALA A 319 -15.27 -19.16 -6.95
N GLY A 320 -15.36 -18.12 -7.78
CA GLY A 320 -15.66 -18.21 -9.21
C GLY A 320 -14.55 -18.78 -10.10
N LYS A 321 -14.63 -18.53 -11.40
CA LYS A 321 -13.62 -19.01 -12.36
C LYS A 321 -12.38 -18.12 -12.34
N PHE A 322 -11.20 -18.72 -12.45
CA PHE A 322 -9.95 -17.99 -12.66
C PHE A 322 -9.87 -17.43 -14.08
N LYS A 323 -9.05 -16.40 -14.28
CA LYS A 323 -8.76 -15.81 -15.57
C LYS A 323 -7.34 -16.20 -16.00
N GLU A 324 -7.19 -16.73 -17.21
CA GLU A 324 -5.90 -17.18 -17.76
C GLU A 324 -5.61 -16.49 -19.08
N GLN A 325 -4.33 -16.22 -19.30
CA GLN A 325 -3.78 -15.87 -20.60
C GLN A 325 -2.69 -16.90 -20.92
N ALA A 326 -2.98 -17.82 -21.86
CA ALA A 326 -2.12 -18.96 -22.18
C ALA A 326 -0.76 -18.54 -22.75
N THR A 327 -0.74 -17.55 -23.63
CA THR A 327 0.47 -16.92 -24.17
C THR A 327 0.34 -15.41 -24.12
N SER A 328 1.45 -14.66 -24.24
CA SER A 328 1.44 -13.20 -24.20
C SER A 328 0.51 -12.54 -25.24
N SER A 329 0.23 -13.22 -26.35
CA SER A 329 -0.68 -12.78 -27.42
C SER A 329 -2.11 -13.33 -27.30
N SER A 330 -2.35 -14.28 -26.40
CA SER A 330 -3.67 -14.87 -26.22
C SER A 330 -4.65 -13.89 -25.56
N ALA A 331 -5.94 -14.06 -25.86
CA ALA A 331 -7.00 -13.41 -25.11
C ALA A 331 -7.06 -13.94 -23.67
N TRP A 332 -7.59 -13.12 -22.76
CA TRP A 332 -7.84 -13.56 -21.39
C TRP A 332 -9.17 -14.31 -21.32
N LEU A 333 -9.12 -15.59 -20.97
CA LEU A 333 -10.28 -16.48 -20.95
C LEU A 333 -10.50 -17.08 -19.56
N PRO A 334 -11.74 -17.46 -19.22
CA PRO A 334 -12.01 -18.17 -17.98
C PRO A 334 -11.43 -19.59 -18.00
N VAL A 335 -10.78 -19.98 -16.91
CA VAL A 335 -10.28 -21.35 -16.72
C VAL A 335 -11.47 -22.29 -16.44
N PRO A 336 -11.61 -23.42 -17.16
CA PRO A 336 -12.62 -24.42 -16.87
C PRO A 336 -12.41 -25.04 -15.47
N ASN A 337 -13.50 -25.29 -14.74
CA ASN A 337 -13.42 -25.85 -13.38
C ASN A 337 -12.67 -27.19 -13.32
N SER A 338 -12.74 -28.01 -14.37
CA SER A 338 -12.02 -29.29 -14.46
C SER A 338 -10.48 -29.16 -14.50
N LYS A 339 -9.96 -27.96 -14.78
CA LYS A 339 -8.51 -27.67 -14.77
C LYS A 339 -8.03 -27.05 -13.46
N ILE A 340 -8.94 -26.74 -12.53
CA ILE A 340 -8.57 -26.17 -11.24
C ILE A 340 -8.08 -27.31 -10.34
N PRO A 341 -6.84 -27.26 -9.83
CA PRO A 341 -6.31 -28.32 -8.98
C PRO A 341 -6.95 -28.30 -7.59
N GLU A 342 -6.85 -29.43 -6.89
CA GLU A 342 -7.24 -29.56 -5.48
C GLU A 342 -6.01 -29.72 -4.57
N PRO A 343 -5.96 -29.07 -3.39
CA PRO A 343 -6.94 -28.12 -2.86
C PRO A 343 -7.07 -26.85 -3.71
N ARG A 344 -8.30 -26.32 -3.85
CA ARG A 344 -8.58 -25.12 -4.64
C ARG A 344 -7.61 -23.96 -4.31
N PRO A 345 -6.90 -23.38 -5.29
CA PRO A 345 -6.00 -22.24 -5.07
C PRO A 345 -6.70 -21.06 -4.37
N GLY A 346 -6.03 -20.48 -3.37
CA GLY A 346 -6.57 -19.36 -2.58
C GLY A 346 -7.48 -19.75 -1.40
N SER A 347 -7.70 -21.06 -1.18
CA SER A 347 -8.30 -21.57 0.07
C SER A 347 -7.28 -21.60 1.21
N CYS A 348 -7.75 -21.42 2.45
CA CYS A 348 -6.89 -21.48 3.62
C CYS A 348 -6.71 -22.92 4.07
N VAL A 349 -5.50 -23.44 3.88
CA VAL A 349 -5.10 -24.77 4.36
C VAL A 349 -4.23 -24.64 5.61
N PRO A 350 -4.16 -25.68 6.48
CA PRO A 350 -3.32 -25.63 7.68
C PRO A 350 -1.83 -25.38 7.40
N ASN A 351 -1.33 -25.87 6.26
CA ASN A 351 0.06 -25.68 5.84
C ASN A 351 0.15 -25.49 4.33
N THR A 352 0.36 -24.25 3.87
CA THR A 352 0.50 -23.95 2.44
C THR A 352 1.75 -24.57 1.82
N ARG A 353 2.78 -24.91 2.60
CA ARG A 353 3.99 -25.56 2.08
C ARG A 353 3.77 -27.02 1.72
N SER A 354 2.69 -27.65 2.17
CA SER A 354 2.33 -29.01 1.78
C SER A 354 1.39 -29.06 0.57
N LEU A 355 0.97 -27.91 0.03
CA LEU A 355 0.20 -27.88 -1.23
C LEU A 355 1.02 -28.54 -2.36
N PRO A 356 0.37 -29.29 -3.26
CA PRO A 356 1.04 -30.07 -4.31
C PRO A 356 2.07 -29.26 -5.09
#